data_AF-A0A9Q1JQP0-F1
#
_entry.id   AF-A0A9Q1JQP0-F1
#
_cell.length_a   1.000
_cell.length_b   1.000
_cell.length_c   1.000
_cell.angle_alpha   90.00
_cell.angle_beta   90.00
_cell.angle_gamma   90.00
#
_symmetry.space_group_name_H-M   'P 1'
#
loop_
_entity.id
_entity.type
_entity.pdbx_description
1 polymer ?
#
loop_
_entity_poly.entity_id
_entity_poly.type
_entity_poly.pdbx_seq_one_letter_code
_entity_poly.pdbx_strand_id
1 'polypeptide(L)'
;MASPMKKMMLKATFLIAITMAMVIALSIFTTTTTSYQQHEQTRVSQNIDGDYSPIVSFPSKRVSRFLAQSNHHRRRSLRPADHCHKDYEVCYLVYGVNSTCCGNKCFDLGTNKQHCGACHNKCKYTYSCCNGQCVDLAYDKRHCGSCNNKCYIGDTHQVLLPSKRVSRFLTQTTNQHQHGRSLRPADHCHKDYEVCYLEYGVNSTCCGNKCFDLSTNKQHCGACHNKCKYTYSCCNGQCVDLAYDKRHCGSCNNKCLYGQYCIYGMCDYA
;
A
#
# COMPACT_ATOMS: atom_id res chain seq x y z
N MET A 1 38.63 -5.58 67.37
CA MET A 1 38.86 -4.34 66.63
C MET A 1 39.66 -4.66 65.36
N ALA A 2 39.00 -4.75 64.20
CA ALA A 2 39.69 -5.04 62.94
C ALA A 2 40.47 -3.80 62.46
N SER A 3 41.76 -3.96 62.18
CA SER A 3 42.66 -2.86 61.81
C SER A 3 42.15 -2.08 60.58
N PRO A 4 42.31 -0.75 60.54
CA PRO A 4 41.81 0.10 59.46
C PRO A 4 42.32 -0.33 58.06
N MET A 5 43.49 -0.99 58.02
CA MET A 5 44.09 -1.52 56.80
C MET A 5 43.26 -2.66 56.17
N LYS A 6 42.62 -3.54 56.96
CA LYS A 6 41.81 -4.64 56.43
C LYS A 6 40.52 -4.14 55.76
N LYS A 7 39.90 -3.08 56.30
CA LYS A 7 38.73 -2.44 55.67
C LYS A 7 39.08 -1.75 54.35
N MET A 8 40.28 -1.17 54.26
CA MET A 8 40.74 -0.51 53.03
C MET A 8 41.08 -1.54 51.93
N MET A 9 41.72 -2.65 52.29
CA MET A 9 42.01 -3.75 51.36
C MET A 9 40.73 -4.45 50.87
N LEU A 10 39.71 -4.60 51.72
CA LEU A 10 38.43 -5.17 51.30
C LEU A 10 37.69 -4.24 50.32
N LYS A 11 37.69 -2.92 50.56
CA LYS A 11 37.11 -1.95 49.61
C LYS A 11 37.85 -1.95 48.26
N ALA A 12 39.17 -2.07 48.27
CA ALA A 12 39.97 -2.12 47.04
C ALA A 12 39.68 -3.38 46.21
N THR A 13 39.58 -4.55 46.86
CA THR A 13 39.26 -5.81 46.17
C THR A 13 37.84 -5.82 45.59
N PHE A 14 36.85 -5.24 46.28
CA PHE A 14 35.50 -5.07 45.74
C PHE A 14 35.46 -4.13 44.51
N LEU A 15 36.21 -3.02 44.54
CA LEU A 15 36.27 -2.10 43.40
C LEU A 15 36.90 -2.75 42.17
N ILE A 16 37.97 -3.54 42.35
CA ILE A 16 38.62 -4.27 41.25
C ILE A 16 37.68 -5.34 40.66
N ALA A 17 36.91 -6.04 41.50
CA ALA A 17 35.95 -7.03 41.03
C ALA A 17 34.82 -6.38 40.19
N ILE A 18 34.34 -5.21 40.59
CA ILE A 18 33.30 -4.46 39.86
C ILE A 18 33.83 -3.98 38.51
N THR A 19 35.04 -3.43 38.45
CA THR A 19 35.61 -2.94 37.18
C THR A 19 35.84 -4.09 36.20
N MET A 20 36.34 -5.24 36.67
CA MET A 20 36.52 -6.42 35.82
C MET A 20 35.20 -6.95 35.26
N ALA A 21 34.13 -6.99 36.08
CA ALA A 21 32.82 -7.42 35.62
C ALA A 21 32.22 -6.48 34.54
N MET A 22 32.39 -5.16 34.70
CA MET A 22 31.91 -4.18 33.73
C MET A 22 32.65 -4.28 32.38
N VAL A 23 33.96 -4.52 32.40
CA VAL A 23 34.76 -4.70 31.17
C VAL A 23 34.33 -5.95 30.40
N ILE A 24 34.04 -7.05 31.10
CA ILE A 24 33.55 -8.29 30.47
C ILE A 24 32.15 -8.11 29.88
N ALA A 25 31.25 -7.40 30.57
CA ALA A 25 29.92 -7.12 30.03
C ALA A 25 29.98 -6.26 28.75
N LEU A 26 30.88 -5.26 28.72
CA LEU A 26 31.06 -4.40 27.55
C LEU A 26 31.69 -5.12 26.36
N SER A 27 32.61 -6.08 26.58
CA SER A 27 33.19 -6.88 25.49
C SER A 27 32.21 -7.89 24.88
N ILE A 28 31.28 -8.42 25.67
CA ILE A 28 30.17 -9.25 25.16
C ILE A 28 29.20 -8.39 24.33
N PHE A 29 28.90 -7.16 24.77
CA PHE A 29 28.02 -6.27 24.01
C PHE A 29 28.62 -5.90 22.64
N THR A 30 29.91 -5.55 22.58
CA THR A 30 30.57 -5.20 21.31
C THR A 30 30.68 -6.36 20.32
N THR A 31 30.85 -7.59 20.79
CA THR A 31 30.86 -8.79 19.91
C THR A 31 29.49 -9.12 19.34
N THR A 32 28.40 -8.87 20.08
CA THR A 32 27.05 -9.03 19.52
C THR A 32 26.73 -7.98 18.46
N THR A 33 27.24 -6.74 18.60
CA THR A 33 27.00 -5.68 17.59
C THR A 33 27.81 -5.87 16.30
N THR A 34 29.00 -6.48 16.35
CA THR A 34 29.78 -6.77 15.13
C THR A 34 29.22 -7.95 14.35
N SER A 35 28.58 -8.93 14.99
CA SER A 35 27.82 -9.97 14.28
C SER A 35 26.58 -9.42 13.55
N TYR A 36 26.04 -8.27 13.97
CA TYR A 36 24.92 -7.61 13.30
C TYR A 36 25.36 -6.78 12.07
N GLN A 37 26.62 -6.32 12.02
CA GLN A 37 27.12 -5.53 10.89
C GLN A 37 27.71 -6.34 9.72
N GLN A 38 27.95 -7.65 9.86
CA GLN A 38 28.40 -8.47 8.73
C GLN A 38 27.34 -8.68 7.63
N HIS A 39 26.10 -8.24 7.83
CA HIS A 39 25.09 -8.30 6.77
C HIS A 39 24.99 -7.03 5.91
N GLU A 40 25.71 -5.95 6.24
CA GLU A 40 25.43 -4.62 5.66
C GLU A 40 26.62 -3.95 4.95
N GLN A 41 27.74 -4.67 4.73
CA GLN A 41 28.92 -4.08 4.10
C GLN A 41 29.65 -4.98 3.10
N THR A 42 28.91 -5.45 2.10
CA THR A 42 29.45 -5.76 0.76
C THR A 42 28.58 -5.07 -0.29
N ARG A 43 28.58 -3.74 -0.28
CA ARG A 43 28.02 -2.92 -1.37
C ARG A 43 28.98 -1.78 -1.70
N VAL A 44 30.12 -2.13 -2.27
CA VAL A 44 30.95 -1.21 -3.05
C VAL A 44 31.26 -1.86 -4.39
N SER A 45 30.61 -1.30 -5.42
CA SER A 45 31.06 -1.11 -6.80
C SER A 45 31.93 -2.20 -7.44
N GLN A 46 31.31 -3.02 -8.29
CA GLN A 46 31.97 -3.54 -9.49
C GLN A 46 30.99 -3.41 -10.67
N ASN A 47 31.09 -2.29 -11.37
CA ASN A 47 30.80 -2.24 -12.79
C ASN A 47 31.95 -3.00 -13.48
N ILE A 48 31.70 -4.24 -13.89
CA ILE A 48 32.51 -4.94 -14.87
C ILE A 48 31.55 -5.67 -15.79
N ASP A 49 31.40 -5.14 -17.00
CA ASP A 49 30.93 -5.87 -18.17
C ASP A 49 31.83 -7.09 -18.36
N GLY A 50 31.28 -8.31 -18.31
CA GLY A 50 32.10 -9.51 -18.39
C GLY A 50 31.31 -10.79 -18.24
N ASP A 51 30.95 -11.36 -19.38
CA ASP A 51 30.42 -12.70 -19.61
C ASP A 51 31.31 -13.78 -18.94
N TYR A 52 30.87 -14.37 -17.82
CA TYR A 52 31.44 -15.64 -17.34
C TYR A 52 30.46 -16.41 -16.44
N SER A 53 29.99 -17.55 -16.95
CA SER A 53 29.17 -18.54 -16.22
C SER A 53 30.07 -19.48 -15.40
N PRO A 54 29.74 -19.86 -14.15
CA PRO A 54 30.40 -20.99 -13.51
C PRO A 54 29.73 -22.28 -13.95
N ILE A 55 30.43 -23.05 -14.79
CA ILE A 55 30.08 -24.42 -15.14
C ILE A 55 30.40 -25.29 -13.92
N VAL A 56 29.40 -25.59 -13.10
CA VAL A 56 29.52 -26.63 -12.08
C VAL A 56 29.07 -27.95 -12.70
N SER A 57 30.05 -28.81 -13.00
CA SER A 57 29.79 -30.17 -13.47
C SER A 57 29.59 -31.10 -12.27
N PHE A 58 28.48 -31.83 -12.27
CA PHE A 58 28.29 -33.05 -11.48
C PHE A 58 27.51 -34.08 -12.30
N PRO A 59 27.69 -35.39 -12.04
CA PRO A 59 27.65 -36.42 -13.07
C PRO A 59 26.23 -36.83 -13.46
N SER A 60 26.06 -37.00 -14.76
CA SER A 60 24.87 -37.48 -15.44
C SER A 60 24.40 -38.84 -14.91
N LYS A 61 23.17 -38.91 -14.40
CA LYS A 61 22.39 -40.16 -14.40
C LYS A 61 21.33 -40.09 -15.50
N ARG A 62 21.69 -40.72 -16.63
CA ARG A 62 20.88 -41.28 -17.72
C ARG A 62 20.00 -40.31 -18.53
N VAL A 63 20.59 -39.75 -19.58
CA VAL A 63 19.86 -39.37 -20.80
C VAL A 63 19.83 -40.57 -21.74
N SER A 64 18.63 -41.10 -22.02
CA SER A 64 18.46 -42.14 -23.04
C SER A 64 18.54 -41.49 -24.43
N ARG A 65 19.44 -42.04 -25.23
CA ARG A 65 19.94 -41.55 -26.51
C ARG A 65 19.15 -42.13 -27.69
N PHE A 66 17.88 -41.79 -27.88
CA PHE A 66 17.19 -42.09 -29.15
C PHE A 66 16.10 -41.07 -29.47
N LEU A 67 16.45 -40.19 -30.43
CA LEU A 67 15.65 -39.60 -31.52
C LEU A 67 15.96 -38.12 -31.70
N ALA A 68 16.99 -37.86 -32.50
CA ALA A 68 17.10 -36.66 -33.31
C ALA A 68 16.25 -36.87 -34.57
N GLN A 69 15.15 -36.13 -34.72
CA GLN A 69 14.57 -35.90 -36.04
C GLN A 69 14.02 -34.48 -36.13
N SER A 70 14.71 -33.69 -36.94
CA SER A 70 14.32 -32.36 -37.38
C SER A 70 13.07 -32.45 -38.27
N ASN A 71 11.98 -31.75 -37.91
CA ASN A 71 11.23 -30.93 -38.86
C ASN A 71 10.22 -30.02 -38.15
N HIS A 72 10.05 -28.85 -38.76
CA HIS A 72 9.21 -27.71 -38.36
C HIS A 72 7.85 -28.07 -37.75
N HIS A 73 7.65 -27.75 -36.46
CA HIS A 73 6.55 -26.89 -36.00
C HIS A 73 6.73 -26.52 -34.53
N ARG A 74 6.70 -25.21 -34.28
CA ARG A 74 6.76 -24.52 -32.99
C ARG A 74 8.08 -24.64 -32.24
N ARG A 75 8.82 -23.52 -32.23
CA ARG A 75 9.70 -23.14 -31.13
C ARG A 75 8.91 -23.30 -29.82
N ARG A 76 9.08 -24.43 -29.13
CA ARG A 76 8.63 -24.59 -27.75
C ARG A 76 9.52 -23.65 -26.93
N SER A 77 8.94 -22.52 -26.56
CA SER A 77 9.47 -21.61 -25.56
C SER A 77 10.00 -22.44 -24.40
N LEU A 78 11.30 -22.35 -24.12
CA LEU A 78 11.86 -22.78 -22.84
C LEU A 78 11.25 -21.85 -21.78
N ARG A 79 10.04 -22.18 -21.32
CA ARG A 79 9.57 -21.79 -20.00
C ARG A 79 10.06 -22.88 -19.05
N PRO A 80 11.02 -22.58 -18.16
CA PRO A 80 11.43 -23.55 -17.16
C PRO A 80 10.24 -23.94 -16.28
N ALA A 81 9.82 -25.20 -16.42
CA ALA A 81 8.95 -25.99 -15.55
C ALA A 81 7.64 -25.37 -15.02
N ASP A 82 6.57 -25.41 -15.82
CA ASP A 82 5.21 -25.36 -15.26
C ASP A 82 4.85 -26.64 -14.49
N HIS A 83 5.62 -27.72 -14.67
CA HIS A 83 5.37 -29.03 -14.05
C HIS A 83 6.58 -29.51 -13.26
N CYS A 84 6.37 -29.74 -11.97
CA CYS A 84 7.41 -30.14 -11.03
C CYS A 84 7.40 -31.64 -10.74
N HIS A 85 6.35 -32.37 -11.08
CA HIS A 85 6.18 -33.81 -10.81
C HIS A 85 6.45 -34.21 -9.34
N LYS A 86 6.15 -33.30 -8.40
CA LYS A 86 6.49 -33.40 -6.95
C LYS A 86 7.99 -33.28 -6.64
N ASP A 87 8.80 -32.88 -7.60
CA ASP A 87 10.19 -32.49 -7.43
C ASP A 87 10.29 -31.00 -7.07
N TYR A 88 10.76 -30.73 -5.86
CA TYR A 88 10.87 -29.39 -5.32
C TYR A 88 12.10 -28.65 -5.87
N GLU A 89 13.14 -29.36 -6.32
CA GLU A 89 14.36 -28.74 -6.88
C GLU A 89 14.06 -28.02 -8.19
N VAL A 90 13.12 -28.56 -8.96
CA VAL A 90 12.64 -27.94 -10.20
C VAL A 90 12.03 -26.56 -9.93
N CYS A 91 11.27 -26.41 -8.84
CA CYS A 91 10.68 -25.12 -8.48
C CYS A 91 11.71 -24.16 -7.88
N TYR A 92 12.72 -24.69 -7.19
CA TYR A 92 13.81 -23.90 -6.62
C TYR A 92 14.59 -23.14 -7.69
N LEU A 93 14.83 -23.78 -8.85
CA LEU A 93 15.48 -23.13 -9.99
C LEU A 93 14.65 -21.99 -10.61
N VAL A 94 13.33 -21.98 -10.40
CA VAL A 94 12.42 -20.98 -10.99
C VAL A 94 12.14 -19.82 -10.03
N TYR A 95 11.86 -20.11 -8.76
CA TYR A 95 11.38 -19.14 -7.78
C TYR A 95 12.25 -19.06 -6.50
N GLY A 96 13.31 -19.86 -6.40
CA GLY A 96 14.24 -19.85 -5.26
C GLY A 96 13.73 -20.59 -4.01
N VAL A 97 14.27 -20.19 -2.85
CA VAL A 97 14.08 -20.87 -1.55
C VAL A 97 12.62 -20.99 -1.09
N ASN A 98 11.77 -20.04 -1.44
CA ASN A 98 10.36 -20.02 -1.01
C ASN A 98 9.42 -20.75 -1.97
N SER A 99 9.97 -21.46 -2.95
CA SER A 99 9.19 -22.15 -3.97
C SER A 99 8.64 -23.49 -3.48
N THR A 100 7.51 -23.91 -4.04
CA THR A 100 6.94 -25.23 -3.78
C THR A 100 6.22 -25.80 -5.01
N CYS A 101 5.99 -27.11 -5.00
CA CYS A 101 5.22 -27.81 -6.01
C CYS A 101 3.79 -28.11 -5.50
N CYS A 102 2.79 -27.35 -5.96
CA CYS A 102 1.38 -27.60 -5.64
C CYS A 102 0.63 -28.11 -6.88
N GLY A 103 0.04 -29.31 -6.80
CA GLY A 103 -0.78 -29.83 -7.90
C GLY A 103 -0.02 -29.97 -9.22
N ASN A 104 1.25 -30.38 -9.15
CA ASN A 104 2.16 -30.45 -10.28
C ASN A 104 2.46 -29.08 -10.93
N LYS A 105 2.41 -27.98 -10.16
CA LYS A 105 2.82 -26.64 -10.60
C LYS A 105 3.68 -25.94 -9.56
N CYS A 106 4.65 -25.17 -10.01
CA CYS A 106 5.52 -24.40 -9.13
C CYS A 106 4.86 -23.08 -8.71
N PHE A 107 4.95 -22.76 -7.43
CA PHE A 107 4.49 -21.48 -6.87
C PHE A 107 5.49 -20.95 -5.85
N ASP A 108 5.65 -19.62 -5.79
CA ASP A 108 6.38 -18.94 -4.73
C ASP A 108 5.48 -18.74 -3.50
N LEU A 109 5.76 -19.46 -2.42
CA LEU A 109 5.04 -19.34 -1.16
C LEU A 109 5.26 -17.99 -0.49
N GLY A 110 6.33 -17.27 -0.82
CA GLY A 110 6.70 -15.99 -0.24
C GLY A 110 5.81 -14.83 -0.71
N THR A 111 5.31 -14.90 -1.94
CA THR A 111 4.63 -13.78 -2.62
C THR A 111 3.30 -14.14 -3.26
N ASN A 112 3.02 -15.43 -3.51
CA ASN A 112 1.80 -15.85 -4.18
C ASN A 112 0.59 -15.78 -3.24
N LYS A 113 -0.38 -14.92 -3.57
CA LYS A 113 -1.60 -14.72 -2.77
C LYS A 113 -2.50 -15.95 -2.66
N GLN A 114 -2.45 -16.89 -3.61
CA GLN A 114 -3.27 -18.11 -3.61
C GLN A 114 -2.59 -19.28 -2.89
N HIS A 115 -1.27 -19.20 -2.67
CA HIS A 115 -0.44 -20.23 -2.07
C HIS A 115 0.52 -19.61 -1.04
N CYS A 116 0.01 -18.75 -0.15
CA CYS A 116 0.88 -17.99 0.74
C CYS A 116 1.35 -18.85 1.92
N GLY A 117 2.65 -19.12 2.03
CA GLY A 117 3.23 -19.96 3.08
C GLY A 117 2.93 -21.47 2.96
N ALA A 118 1.86 -21.85 2.27
CA ALA A 118 1.51 -23.24 1.99
C ALA A 118 0.65 -23.37 0.72
N CYS A 119 0.58 -24.58 0.16
CA CYS A 119 -0.29 -24.87 -0.97
C CYS A 119 -1.76 -24.59 -0.64
N HIS A 120 -2.46 -23.92 -1.57
CA HIS A 120 -3.88 -23.57 -1.46
C HIS A 120 -4.23 -22.68 -0.27
N ASN A 121 -3.23 -22.07 0.38
CA ASN A 121 -3.45 -21.08 1.42
C ASN A 121 -3.67 -19.70 0.81
N LYS A 122 -4.93 -19.44 0.43
CA LYS A 122 -5.33 -18.18 -0.20
C LYS A 122 -5.50 -17.07 0.85
N CYS A 123 -4.79 -15.97 0.68
CA CYS A 123 -5.04 -14.78 1.49
C CYS A 123 -6.41 -14.17 1.19
N LYS A 124 -7.03 -13.60 2.23
CA LYS A 124 -8.28 -12.83 2.12
C LYS A 124 -8.14 -11.69 1.10
N TYR A 125 -9.27 -11.20 0.58
CA TYR A 125 -9.29 -10.22 -0.52
C TYR A 125 -8.43 -8.97 -0.25
N THR A 126 -8.43 -8.46 0.98
CA THR A 126 -7.65 -7.26 1.38
C THR A 126 -6.20 -7.55 1.78
N TYR A 127 -5.82 -8.81 1.91
CA TYR A 127 -4.50 -9.21 2.40
C TYR A 127 -3.53 -9.48 1.24
N SER A 128 -2.24 -9.32 1.51
CA SER A 128 -1.15 -9.64 0.58
C SER A 128 -0.25 -10.70 1.19
N CYS A 129 0.43 -11.48 0.35
CA CYS A 129 1.42 -12.44 0.83
C CYS A 129 2.77 -11.74 0.97
N CYS A 130 3.29 -11.70 2.20
CA CYS A 130 4.62 -11.17 2.51
C CYS A 130 5.40 -12.22 3.26
N ASN A 131 6.49 -12.71 2.64
CA ASN A 131 7.37 -13.72 3.20
C ASN A 131 6.63 -14.97 3.71
N GLY A 132 5.59 -15.41 2.99
CA GLY A 132 4.80 -16.58 3.37
C GLY A 132 3.70 -16.32 4.40
N GLN A 133 3.47 -15.07 4.77
CA GLN A 133 2.40 -14.69 5.69
C GLN A 133 1.40 -13.77 4.99
N CYS A 134 0.11 -14.07 5.17
CA CYS A 134 -0.94 -13.16 4.73
C CYS A 134 -1.01 -11.98 5.70
N VAL A 135 -0.57 -10.81 5.24
CA VAL A 135 -0.56 -9.57 6.01
C VAL A 135 -1.55 -8.57 5.43
N ASP A 136 -2.14 -7.75 6.29
CA ASP A 136 -2.99 -6.64 5.87
C ASP A 136 -2.10 -5.39 5.70
N LEU A 137 -1.79 -5.04 4.45
CA LEU A 137 -0.89 -3.92 4.14
C LEU A 137 -1.46 -2.55 4.54
N ALA A 138 -2.77 -2.47 4.80
CA ALA A 138 -3.40 -1.24 5.26
C ALA A 138 -3.19 -1.02 6.77
N TYR A 139 -2.97 -2.09 7.54
CA TYR A 139 -2.96 -2.02 9.00
C TYR A 139 -1.67 -2.48 9.67
N ASP A 140 -0.91 -3.35 9.01
CA ASP A 140 0.32 -3.86 9.59
C ASP A 140 1.41 -2.78 9.56
N LYS A 141 1.83 -2.35 10.75
CA LYS A 141 2.86 -1.30 10.95
C LYS A 141 4.21 -1.64 10.31
N ARG A 142 4.48 -2.93 10.06
CA ARG A 142 5.72 -3.44 9.47
C ARG A 142 5.58 -3.76 7.98
N HIS A 143 4.38 -3.67 7.42
CA HIS A 143 4.08 -3.92 6.00
C HIS A 143 3.15 -2.85 5.41
N CYS A 144 3.44 -1.58 5.71
CA CYS A 144 2.65 -0.42 5.34
C CYS A 144 2.63 -0.21 3.82
N GLY A 145 1.50 -0.49 3.17
CA GLY A 145 1.33 -0.35 1.71
C GLY A 145 2.13 -1.35 0.84
N SER A 146 3.23 -1.90 1.35
CA SER A 146 4.06 -2.93 0.72
C SER A 146 4.76 -3.80 1.77
N CYS A 147 5.22 -4.99 1.36
CA CYS A 147 5.91 -5.91 2.26
C CYS A 147 7.19 -5.28 2.83
N ASN A 148 7.47 -5.51 4.11
CA ASN A 148 8.63 -5.02 4.85
C ASN A 148 8.77 -3.48 4.91
N ASN A 149 7.70 -2.74 4.61
CA ASN A 149 7.69 -1.29 4.72
C ASN A 149 7.17 -0.85 6.08
N LYS A 150 7.95 -0.06 6.82
CA LYS A 150 7.52 0.51 8.10
C LYS A 150 6.75 1.79 7.85
N CYS A 151 5.62 1.98 8.51
CA CYS A 151 4.96 3.29 8.47
C CYS A 151 5.82 4.32 9.23
N TYR A 152 6.16 5.44 8.60
CA TYR A 152 6.73 6.61 9.26
C TYR A 152 5.70 7.75 9.23
N ILE A 153 5.51 8.42 10.36
CA ILE A 153 4.60 9.56 10.53
C ILE A 153 5.46 10.78 10.90
N GLY A 154 5.15 11.95 10.34
CA GLY A 154 5.72 13.22 10.82
C GLY A 154 5.15 13.62 12.19
N ASP A 155 6.05 13.91 13.12
CA ASP A 155 6.00 14.63 14.42
C ASP A 155 4.79 14.59 15.38
N THR A 156 3.69 13.89 15.14
CA THR A 156 2.69 13.65 16.20
C THR A 156 2.16 12.22 16.18
N HIS A 157 2.35 11.53 17.31
CA HIS A 157 1.91 10.17 17.57
C HIS A 157 0.38 10.08 17.67
N GLN A 158 -0.32 10.10 16.53
CA GLN A 158 -1.65 9.51 16.41
C GLN A 158 -1.72 8.63 15.16
N VAL A 159 -2.12 7.38 15.38
CA VAL A 159 -2.23 6.34 14.36
C VAL A 159 -3.45 6.65 13.49
N LEU A 160 -3.28 7.45 12.42
CA LEU A 160 -4.17 7.36 11.27
C LEU A 160 -3.62 6.27 10.36
N LEU A 161 -4.15 5.07 10.58
CA LEU A 161 -4.15 4.02 9.57
C LEU A 161 -4.71 4.61 8.27
N PRO A 162 -4.12 4.35 7.10
CA PRO A 162 -4.73 4.77 5.84
C PRO A 162 -6.17 4.25 5.84
N SER A 163 -7.12 5.18 5.70
CA SER A 163 -8.54 4.85 5.57
C SER A 163 -8.67 3.75 4.52
N LYS A 164 -9.56 2.78 4.81
CA LYS A 164 -9.75 1.45 4.22
C LYS A 164 -9.51 1.25 2.71
N ARG A 165 -9.36 2.30 1.90
CA ARG A 165 -9.45 2.22 0.44
C ARG A 165 -8.62 3.24 -0.34
N VAL A 166 -7.50 3.74 0.15
CA VAL A 166 -6.57 4.41 -0.78
C VAL A 166 -5.86 3.32 -1.60
N SER A 167 -6.49 2.95 -2.70
CA SER A 167 -5.91 2.07 -3.70
C SER A 167 -4.60 2.68 -4.20
N ARG A 168 -3.52 1.93 -4.10
CA ARG A 168 -2.12 2.27 -4.42
C ARG A 168 -1.83 2.70 -5.87
N PHE A 169 -2.84 3.01 -6.68
CA PHE A 169 -2.71 3.27 -8.13
C PHE A 169 -2.62 4.75 -8.50
N LEU A 170 -2.29 5.65 -7.57
CA LEU A 170 -2.05 7.07 -7.89
C LEU A 170 -0.58 7.45 -7.74
N THR A 171 0.24 6.92 -8.63
CA THR A 171 1.45 7.61 -9.07
C THR A 171 1.37 7.77 -10.58
N GLN A 172 0.57 8.72 -11.07
CA GLN A 172 0.75 9.20 -12.43
C GLN A 172 0.28 10.65 -12.62
N THR A 173 1.28 11.54 -12.52
CA THR A 173 1.48 12.79 -13.26
C THR A 173 0.25 13.56 -13.75
N THR A 174 0.08 14.73 -13.16
CA THR A 174 -0.56 15.92 -13.73
C THR A 174 -0.13 16.17 -15.17
N ASN A 175 -1.10 16.19 -16.09
CA ASN A 175 -1.21 17.05 -17.28
C ASN A 175 -1.99 16.30 -18.36
N GLN A 176 -3.28 16.64 -18.52
CA GLN A 176 -3.84 17.10 -19.78
C GLN A 176 -5.37 17.18 -19.67
N HIS A 177 -5.87 18.40 -19.85
CA HIS A 177 -7.22 18.64 -20.30
C HIS A 177 -7.35 18.07 -21.72
N GLN A 178 -8.20 17.07 -21.89
CA GLN A 178 -9.18 16.93 -22.98
C GLN A 178 -9.69 15.48 -23.00
N HIS A 179 -10.97 15.31 -22.72
CA HIS A 179 -11.75 14.07 -22.88
C HIS A 179 -11.15 12.79 -22.26
N GLY A 180 -10.76 12.84 -20.98
CA GLY A 180 -10.33 11.68 -20.20
C GLY A 180 -11.42 11.22 -19.22
N ARG A 181 -11.73 9.92 -19.20
CA ARG A 181 -12.51 9.29 -18.12
C ARG A 181 -11.93 9.75 -16.77
N SER A 182 -12.76 10.33 -15.90
CA SER A 182 -12.33 10.80 -14.57
C SER A 182 -11.60 9.69 -13.84
N LEU A 183 -10.28 9.84 -13.68
CA LEU A 183 -9.47 9.07 -12.74
C LEU A 183 -9.51 9.77 -11.38
N ARG A 184 -10.72 10.00 -10.87
CA ARG A 184 -10.93 10.53 -9.52
C ARG A 184 -11.12 9.35 -8.54
N PRO A 185 -10.31 9.25 -7.47
CA PRO A 185 -10.39 8.15 -6.52
C PRO A 185 -11.72 8.00 -5.74
N ALA A 186 -12.69 8.91 -5.85
CA ALA A 186 -14.00 8.76 -5.21
C ALA A 186 -15.17 8.46 -6.16
N ASP A 187 -14.94 7.80 -7.30
CA ASP A 187 -16.09 7.35 -8.11
C ASP A 187 -17.02 6.41 -7.33
N HIS A 188 -16.49 5.69 -6.33
CA HIS A 188 -17.28 4.75 -5.52
C HIS A 188 -17.00 4.86 -4.02
N CYS A 189 -17.98 5.41 -3.29
CA CYS A 189 -17.91 5.60 -1.84
C CYS A 189 -18.30 4.36 -1.02
N HIS A 190 -18.99 3.37 -1.58
CA HIS A 190 -19.43 2.13 -0.93
C HIS A 190 -20.18 2.33 0.40
N LYS A 191 -21.00 3.39 0.50
CA LYS A 191 -21.67 3.87 1.73
C LYS A 191 -20.71 4.38 2.82
N ASP A 192 -19.46 4.64 2.47
CA ASP A 192 -18.49 5.32 3.31
C ASP A 192 -18.56 6.83 3.02
N TYR A 193 -19.08 7.57 4.00
CA TYR A 193 -19.32 9.01 3.88
C TYR A 193 -18.02 9.82 3.96
N GLU A 194 -16.99 9.30 4.63
CA GLU A 194 -15.69 9.99 4.77
C GLU A 194 -14.95 10.10 3.44
N VAL A 195 -15.17 9.14 2.54
CA VAL A 195 -14.56 9.14 1.20
C VAL A 195 -15.02 10.37 0.40
N CYS A 196 -16.29 10.75 0.51
CA CYS A 196 -16.82 11.90 -0.21
C CYS A 196 -16.31 13.22 0.40
N TYR A 197 -16.18 13.27 1.72
CA TYR A 197 -15.70 14.45 2.45
C TYR A 197 -14.32 14.90 1.96
N LEU A 198 -13.41 13.95 1.71
CA LEU A 198 -12.06 14.25 1.24
C LEU A 198 -12.04 14.82 -0.19
N GLU A 199 -13.01 14.49 -1.03
CA GLU A 199 -13.03 14.94 -2.43
C GLU A 199 -13.87 16.21 -2.65
N TYR A 200 -14.92 16.43 -1.86
CA TYR A 200 -15.91 17.49 -2.07
C TYR A 200 -16.24 18.32 -0.82
N GLY A 201 -15.72 17.97 0.35
CA GLY A 201 -15.90 18.70 1.61
C GLY A 201 -17.16 18.33 2.41
N VAL A 202 -17.48 19.15 3.42
CA VAL A 202 -18.51 18.94 4.45
C VAL A 202 -19.92 18.60 3.93
N ASN A 203 -20.30 19.13 2.77
CA ASN A 203 -21.66 19.00 2.23
C ASN A 203 -21.84 17.81 1.28
N SER A 204 -20.81 16.97 1.17
CA SER A 204 -20.83 15.83 0.26
C SER A 204 -21.35 14.56 0.92
N THR A 205 -22.01 13.71 0.14
CA THR A 205 -22.54 12.44 0.61
C THR A 205 -22.43 11.34 -0.43
N CYS A 206 -22.56 10.10 0.03
CA CYS A 206 -22.56 8.91 -0.81
C CYS A 206 -23.99 8.54 -1.23
N CYS A 207 -24.37 8.82 -2.49
CA CYS A 207 -25.65 8.40 -3.07
C CYS A 207 -25.43 7.36 -4.16
N GLY A 208 -26.05 6.19 -4.05
CA GLY A 208 -25.99 5.18 -5.12
C GLY A 208 -24.56 4.72 -5.43
N ASN A 209 -23.71 4.64 -4.40
CA ASN A 209 -22.28 4.33 -4.53
C ASN A 209 -21.49 5.38 -5.32
N LYS A 210 -21.90 6.65 -5.33
CA LYS A 210 -21.16 7.78 -5.90
C LYS A 210 -21.20 8.99 -4.97
N CYS A 211 -20.16 9.82 -5.00
CA CYS A 211 -20.12 11.03 -4.21
C CYS A 211 -20.81 12.20 -4.91
N PHE A 212 -21.65 12.92 -4.16
CA PHE A 212 -22.32 14.13 -4.63
C PHE A 212 -22.27 15.21 -3.56
N ASP A 213 -22.02 16.45 -3.97
CA ASP A 213 -22.20 17.63 -3.12
C ASP A 213 -23.68 18.00 -3.03
N LEU A 214 -24.27 17.83 -1.86
CA LEU A 214 -25.68 18.12 -1.61
C LEU A 214 -25.98 19.62 -1.69
N SER A 215 -24.98 20.48 -1.59
CA SER A 215 -25.18 21.93 -1.56
C SER A 215 -25.37 22.56 -2.93
N THR A 216 -24.85 21.93 -3.98
CA THR A 216 -24.81 22.47 -5.35
C THR A 216 -25.39 21.52 -6.40
N ASN A 217 -25.47 20.22 -6.13
CA ASN A 217 -25.92 19.26 -7.13
C ASN A 217 -27.44 19.29 -7.32
N LYS A 218 -27.88 19.63 -8.53
CA LYS A 218 -29.31 19.72 -8.89
C LYS A 218 -30.08 18.40 -8.78
N GLN A 219 -29.43 17.25 -8.88
CA GLN A 219 -30.09 15.92 -8.78
C GLN A 219 -30.11 15.35 -7.36
N HIS A 220 -29.29 15.89 -6.46
CA HIS A 220 -29.13 15.43 -5.09
C HIS A 220 -29.15 16.63 -4.12
N CYS A 221 -30.07 17.58 -4.30
CA CYS A 221 -30.03 18.83 -3.57
C CYS A 221 -30.53 18.65 -2.13
N GLY A 222 -29.68 18.86 -1.13
CA GLY A 222 -30.00 18.67 0.29
C GLY A 222 -30.17 17.21 0.73
N ALA A 223 -30.48 16.28 -0.18
CA ALA A 223 -30.57 14.86 0.07
C ALA A 223 -30.37 14.03 -1.20
N CYS A 224 -30.03 12.75 -1.04
CA CYS A 224 -29.88 11.82 -2.15
C CYS A 224 -31.17 11.68 -2.98
N HIS A 225 -31.04 11.78 -4.31
CA HIS A 225 -32.13 11.68 -5.28
C HIS A 225 -33.20 12.78 -5.13
N ASN A 226 -32.89 13.86 -4.42
CA ASN A 226 -33.75 15.03 -4.33
C ASN A 226 -33.46 15.98 -5.50
N LYS A 227 -34.03 15.67 -6.66
CA LYS A 227 -33.84 16.45 -7.87
C LYS A 227 -34.69 17.72 -7.85
N CYS A 228 -34.07 18.87 -8.05
CA CYS A 228 -34.80 20.13 -8.21
C CYS A 228 -35.65 20.14 -9.49
N LYS A 229 -36.76 20.87 -9.45
CA LYS A 229 -37.63 21.12 -10.61
C LYS A 229 -36.84 21.77 -11.75
N TYR A 230 -37.39 21.71 -12.97
CA TYR A 230 -36.67 22.09 -14.19
C TYR A 230 -36.08 23.51 -14.13
N THR A 231 -36.85 24.51 -13.67
CA THR A 231 -36.40 25.91 -13.55
C THR A 231 -35.60 26.21 -12.28
N TYR A 232 -35.50 25.25 -11.35
CA TYR A 232 -34.90 25.47 -10.04
C TYR A 232 -33.42 25.06 -10.07
N SER A 233 -32.63 25.74 -9.23
CA SER A 233 -31.21 25.45 -9.00
C SER A 233 -31.00 25.02 -7.56
N CYS A 234 -29.95 24.24 -7.30
CA CYS A 234 -29.59 23.87 -5.94
C CYS A 234 -28.66 24.93 -5.35
N CYS A 235 -29.12 25.62 -4.31
CA CYS A 235 -28.35 26.60 -3.57
C CYS A 235 -28.33 26.24 -2.10
N ASN A 236 -27.14 25.96 -1.56
CA ASN A 236 -26.93 25.59 -0.15
C ASN A 236 -27.84 24.41 0.30
N GLY A 237 -28.10 23.46 -0.60
CA GLY A 237 -28.94 22.30 -0.31
C GLY A 237 -30.44 22.55 -0.41
N GLN A 238 -30.86 23.70 -0.95
CA GLN A 238 -32.26 24.03 -1.21
C GLN A 238 -32.49 24.27 -2.70
N CYS A 239 -33.57 23.71 -3.22
CA CYS A 239 -34.01 24.02 -4.57
C CYS A 239 -34.67 25.40 -4.57
N VAL A 240 -34.06 26.36 -5.27
CA VAL A 240 -34.54 27.74 -5.37
C VAL A 240 -34.80 28.11 -6.83
N ASP A 241 -35.79 28.97 -7.06
CA ASP A 241 -36.07 29.52 -8.38
C ASP A 241 -35.25 30.80 -8.58
N LEU A 242 -34.17 30.71 -9.37
CA LEU A 242 -33.29 31.86 -9.60
C LEU A 242 -33.98 32.97 -10.39
N ALA A 243 -35.10 32.70 -11.06
CA ALA A 243 -35.81 33.71 -11.84
C ALA A 243 -36.64 34.67 -10.98
N TYR A 244 -37.07 34.24 -9.80
CA TYR A 244 -38.04 34.96 -8.97
C TYR A 244 -37.71 35.02 -7.47
N ASP A 245 -36.81 34.18 -6.94
CA ASP A 245 -36.41 34.28 -5.53
C ASP A 245 -35.51 35.50 -5.31
N LYS A 246 -36.04 36.49 -4.58
CA LYS A 246 -35.33 37.74 -4.25
C LYS A 246 -34.01 37.53 -3.49
N ARG A 247 -33.78 36.36 -2.88
CA ARG A 247 -32.55 36.02 -2.13
C ARG A 247 -31.51 35.30 -2.98
N HIS A 248 -31.89 34.80 -4.16
CA HIS A 248 -31.05 34.00 -5.05
C HIS A 248 -31.26 34.44 -6.52
N CYS A 249 -31.41 35.73 -6.78
CA CYS A 249 -31.81 36.23 -8.09
C CYS A 249 -30.69 36.06 -9.12
N GLY A 250 -30.92 35.28 -10.17
CA GLY A 250 -29.95 34.98 -11.22
C GLY A 250 -28.82 34.02 -10.80
N SER A 251 -28.43 34.02 -9.52
CA SER A 251 -27.42 33.11 -8.96
C SER A 251 -27.62 32.88 -7.46
N CYS A 252 -27.04 31.79 -6.94
CA CYS A 252 -27.12 31.46 -5.52
C CYS A 252 -26.56 32.59 -4.65
N ASN A 253 -27.30 32.96 -3.60
CA ASN A 253 -26.93 33.99 -2.62
C ASN A 253 -26.86 35.42 -3.20
N ASN A 254 -27.43 35.66 -4.39
CA ASN A 254 -27.55 37.00 -4.94
C ASN A 254 -28.89 37.64 -4.52
N LYS A 255 -28.85 38.43 -3.45
CA LYS A 255 -30.05 39.07 -2.89
C LYS A 255 -30.26 40.45 -3.52
N CYS A 256 -31.49 40.73 -3.99
CA CYS A 256 -31.86 42.06 -4.47
C CYS A 256 -31.99 43.07 -3.30
N LEU A 257 -31.81 44.37 -3.60
CA LEU A 257 -31.94 45.42 -2.59
C LEU A 257 -33.39 45.53 -2.09
N TYR A 258 -33.57 46.19 -0.94
CA TYR A 258 -34.90 46.44 -0.39
C TYR A 258 -35.79 47.19 -1.39
N GLY A 259 -37.00 46.69 -1.57
CA GLY A 259 -37.97 47.24 -2.53
C GLY A 259 -37.87 46.67 -3.96
N GLN A 260 -36.73 46.07 -4.34
CA GLN A 260 -36.56 45.50 -5.68
C GLN A 260 -37.28 44.15 -5.85
N TYR A 261 -37.64 43.85 -7.10
CA TYR A 261 -38.16 42.55 -7.50
C TYR A 261 -37.08 41.75 -8.24
N CYS A 262 -37.17 40.43 -8.12
CA CYS A 262 -36.41 39.52 -8.97
C CYS A 262 -37.35 39.05 -10.08
N ILE A 263 -37.05 39.39 -11.32
CA ILE A 263 -37.83 38.97 -12.49
C ILE A 263 -36.83 38.50 -13.55
N TYR A 264 -37.06 37.30 -14.09
CA TYR A 264 -36.17 36.65 -15.07
C TYR A 264 -34.70 36.55 -14.63
N GLY A 265 -34.44 36.54 -13.32
CA GLY A 265 -33.10 36.45 -12.75
C GLY A 265 -32.34 37.76 -12.71
N MET A 266 -33.02 38.90 -12.88
CA MET A 266 -32.46 40.24 -12.75
C MET A 266 -33.15 40.98 -11.60
N CYS A 267 -32.35 41.63 -10.76
CA CYS A 267 -32.87 42.55 -9.76
C CYS A 267 -33.26 43.86 -10.44
N ASP A 268 -34.46 44.37 -10.14
CA ASP A 268 -34.95 45.65 -10.66
C ASP A 268 -35.14 45.66 -12.19
N TYR A 269 -35.58 44.54 -12.74
CA TYR A 269 -35.97 44.43 -14.15
C TYR A 269 -37.19 45.32 -14.41
N ALA A 270 -36.95 46.46 -15.06
CA ALA A 270 -37.92 47.48 -15.44
C ALA A 270 -38.22 47.41 -16.94
#